data_AF-A0A1F3XY96-F1
#
_entry.id   AF-A0A1F3XY96-F1
#
_cell.length_a   1.000
_cell.length_b   1.000
_cell.length_c   1.000
_cell.angle_alpha   90.00
_cell.angle_beta   90.00
_cell.angle_gamma   90.00
#
_symmetry.space_group_name_H-M   'P 1'
#
loop_
_entity.id
_entity.type
_entity.pdbx_description
1 polymer ?
#
loop_
_entity_poly.entity_id
_entity_poly.type
_entity_poly.pdbx_seq_one_letter_code
_entity_poly.pdbx_strand_id
1 'polypeptide(L)'
;MGGLITVYTAIKHKDVFGNAGSQSGAFWKDEAKLLGAIQSVDGHGLRMFIEFGLFEGPQYLESNQRATAALRSVGVDTRYRVYPSTHDWIAWRNRLQEILRFFWGAA
;
A
#
# COMPACT_ATOMS: atom_id res chain seq x y z
N MET A 1 -2.88 8.95 7.21
CA MET A 1 -2.91 7.72 8.07
C MET A 1 -3.65 6.55 7.43
N GLY A 2 -4.69 6.78 6.60
CA GLY A 2 -5.48 5.72 5.97
C GLY A 2 -4.63 4.59 5.36
N GLY A 3 -3.63 4.93 4.52
CA GLY A 3 -2.77 3.91 3.90
C GLY A 3 -2.05 2.96 4.87
N LEU A 4 -1.49 3.48 5.98
CA LEU A 4 -0.85 2.64 7.01
C LEU A 4 -1.86 1.69 7.67
N ILE A 5 -3.01 2.22 8.07
CA ILE A 5 -4.06 1.43 8.71
C ILE A 5 -4.57 0.36 7.76
N THR A 6 -4.82 0.71 6.49
CA THR A 6 -5.28 -0.23 5.46
C THR A 6 -4.35 -1.42 5.29
N VAL A 7 -3.04 -1.20 5.15
CA VAL A 7 -2.08 -2.31 5.01
C VAL A 7 -2.04 -3.15 6.28
N TYR A 8 -1.98 -2.52 7.44
CA TYR A 8 -1.95 -3.24 8.72
C TYR A 8 -3.22 -4.10 8.93
N THR A 9 -4.40 -3.55 8.66
CA THR A 9 -5.68 -4.24 8.78
C THR A 9 -5.79 -5.41 7.81
N ALA A 10 -5.41 -5.23 6.54
CA ALA A 10 -5.48 -6.30 5.55
C ALA A 10 -4.56 -7.48 5.88
N ILE A 11 -3.36 -7.20 6.41
CA ILE A 11 -2.44 -8.24 6.89
C ILE A 11 -3.01 -8.99 8.09
N LYS A 12 -3.58 -8.27 9.06
CA LYS A 12 -4.10 -8.87 10.29
C LYS A 12 -5.41 -9.62 10.12
N HIS A 13 -6.19 -9.26 9.10
CA HIS A 13 -7.52 -9.82 8.85
C HIS A 13 -7.64 -10.27 7.38
N LYS A 14 -6.68 -11.06 6.93
CA LYS A 14 -6.60 -11.53 5.53
C LYS A 14 -7.80 -12.40 5.11
N ASP A 15 -8.46 -13.00 6.10
CA ASP A 15 -9.69 -13.77 5.97
C ASP A 15 -10.91 -12.90 5.61
N VAL A 16 -10.84 -11.60 5.87
CA VAL A 16 -11.91 -10.64 5.57
C VAL A 16 -11.53 -9.74 4.39
N PHE A 17 -10.28 -9.27 4.33
CA PHE A 17 -9.83 -8.28 3.34
C PHE A 17 -8.82 -8.88 2.35
N GLY A 18 -9.31 -9.34 1.20
CA GLY A 18 -8.45 -9.84 0.12
C GLY A 18 -7.75 -8.73 -0.70
N ASN A 19 -8.31 -7.52 -0.72
CA ASN A 19 -7.82 -6.38 -1.51
C ASN A 19 -7.58 -5.16 -0.61
N ALA A 20 -6.46 -4.46 -0.78
CA ALA A 20 -6.14 -3.25 0.00
C ALA A 20 -5.39 -2.18 -0.81
N GLY A 21 -5.93 -0.96 -0.84
CA GLY A 21 -5.34 0.20 -1.51
C GLY A 21 -4.79 1.23 -0.52
N SER A 22 -3.49 1.54 -0.61
CA SER A 22 -2.83 2.56 0.22
C SER A 22 -2.40 3.75 -0.63
N GLN A 23 -3.04 4.89 -0.38
CA GLN A 23 -2.66 6.19 -0.94
C GLN A 23 -1.82 6.96 0.07
N SER A 24 -0.62 7.38 -0.33
CA SER A 24 0.31 8.16 0.50
C SER A 24 0.52 7.56 1.90
N GLY A 25 0.83 6.26 1.94
CA GLY A 25 0.97 5.50 3.18
C GLY A 25 2.06 6.09 4.07
N ALA A 26 1.69 6.55 5.28
CA ALA A 26 2.64 7.10 6.25
C ALA A 26 3.39 5.99 7.01
N PHE A 27 4.00 5.05 6.29
CA PHE A 27 4.62 3.85 6.86
C PHE A 27 5.82 4.17 7.75
N TRP A 28 6.54 5.26 7.45
CA TRP A 28 7.65 5.77 8.27
C TRP A 28 7.27 6.03 9.74
N LYS A 29 5.99 6.23 10.07
CA LYS A 29 5.57 6.48 11.45
C LYS A 29 5.74 5.28 12.38
N ASP A 30 5.56 4.06 11.86
CA ASP A 30 5.58 2.81 12.64
C ASP A 30 6.27 1.69 11.84
N GLU A 31 7.34 2.03 11.12
CA GLU A 31 7.92 1.17 10.08
C GLU A 31 8.33 -0.21 10.61
N ALA A 32 9.04 -0.27 11.73
CA ALA A 32 9.46 -1.54 12.33
C ALA A 32 8.28 -2.46 12.68
N LYS A 33 7.20 -1.88 13.21
CA LYS A 33 5.98 -2.61 13.57
C LYS A 33 5.23 -3.10 12.34
N LEU A 34 5.14 -2.27 11.29
CA LEU A 34 4.53 -2.65 10.02
C LEU A 34 5.32 -3.78 9.35
N LEU A 35 6.64 -3.64 9.24
CA LEU A 35 7.50 -4.65 8.62
C LEU A 35 7.46 -5.98 9.37
N GLY A 36 7.50 -5.94 10.71
CA GLY A 36 7.33 -7.15 11.52
C GLY A 36 5.96 -7.82 11.32
N ALA A 37 4.89 -7.03 11.16
CA ALA A 37 3.57 -7.57 10.85
C ALA A 37 3.52 -8.21 9.45
N ILE A 38 4.12 -7.58 8.43
CA ILE A 38 4.22 -8.12 7.07
C ILE A 38 4.97 -9.46 7.09
N GLN A 39 6.12 -9.54 7.77
CA GLN A 39 6.93 -10.77 7.81
C GLN A 39 6.22 -11.94 8.52
N SER A 40 5.21 -11.66 9.33
CA SER A 40 4.46 -12.67 10.09
C SER A 40 3.26 -13.28 9.35
N VAL A 41 2.96 -12.85 8.13
CA VAL A 41 1.78 -13.31 7.37
C VAL A 41 2.18 -14.11 6.13
N ASP A 42 1.36 -15.11 5.80
CA ASP A 42 1.33 -15.69 4.46
C ASP A 42 0.49 -14.81 3.53
N GLY A 43 1.16 -14.11 2.61
CA GLY A 43 0.57 -13.10 1.74
C GLY A 43 -0.16 -13.64 0.51
N HIS A 44 -0.13 -14.95 0.25
CA HIS A 44 -0.82 -15.53 -0.90
C HIS A 44 -2.34 -15.28 -0.81
N GLY A 45 -2.93 -14.85 -1.93
CA GLY A 45 -4.34 -14.47 -2.01
C GLY A 45 -4.64 -13.03 -1.63
N LEU A 46 -3.67 -12.28 -1.08
CA LEU A 46 -3.79 -10.83 -0.88
C LEU A 46 -3.33 -10.07 -2.13
N ARG A 47 -4.09 -9.04 -2.49
CA ARG A 47 -3.74 -8.09 -3.55
C ARG A 47 -3.68 -6.68 -2.96
N MET A 48 -2.61 -5.95 -3.23
CA MET A 48 -2.43 -4.60 -2.72
C MET A 48 -2.03 -3.61 -3.81
N PHE A 49 -2.59 -2.41 -3.73
CA PHE A 49 -2.18 -1.27 -4.53
C PHE A 49 -1.56 -0.22 -3.60
N ILE A 50 -0.26 -0.01 -3.72
CA ILE A 50 0.48 0.95 -2.93
C ILE A 50 0.89 2.10 -3.84
N GLU A 51 0.45 3.32 -3.50
CA GLU A 51 0.80 4.50 -4.28
C GLU A 51 1.21 5.68 -3.43
N PHE A 52 2.00 6.54 -4.06
CA PHE A 52 2.63 7.67 -3.40
C PHE A 52 2.96 8.79 -4.40
N GLY A 53 2.92 10.05 -3.95
CA GLY A 53 3.37 11.22 -4.68
C GLY A 53 4.86 11.52 -4.49
N LEU A 54 5.61 11.68 -5.57
CA LEU A 54 7.06 11.93 -5.55
C LEU A 54 7.47 13.13 -4.66
N PHE A 55 6.61 14.14 -4.50
CA PHE A 55 6.94 15.39 -3.82
C PHE A 55 6.45 15.46 -2.37
N GLU A 56 6.02 14.35 -1.75
CA GLU A 56 5.57 14.37 -0.35
C GLU A 56 6.73 14.20 0.67
N GLY A 57 7.94 13.93 0.19
CA GLY A 57 9.15 13.85 1.00
C GLY A 57 9.82 12.47 1.01
N PRO A 58 11.13 12.41 1.27
CA PRO A 58 11.94 11.20 1.18
C PRO A 58 11.47 10.09 2.13
N GLN A 59 11.02 10.43 3.33
CA GLN A 59 10.57 9.47 4.34
C GLN A 59 9.39 8.62 3.86
N TYR A 60 8.49 9.19 3.06
CA TYR A 60 7.40 8.44 2.51
C TYR A 60 7.84 7.58 1.32
N LEU A 61 8.65 8.12 0.40
CA LEU A 61 9.14 7.37 -0.75
C LEU A 61 9.86 6.09 -0.29
N GLU A 62 10.82 6.26 0.60
CA GLU A 62 11.64 5.16 1.10
C GLU A 62 10.83 4.13 1.89
N SER A 63 9.96 4.59 2.81
CA SER A 63 9.16 3.67 3.61
C SER A 63 8.12 2.92 2.76
N ASN A 64 7.53 3.55 1.74
CA ASN A 64 6.64 2.88 0.79
C ASN A 64 7.38 1.86 -0.09
N GLN A 65 8.61 2.16 -0.51
CA GLN A 65 9.46 1.20 -1.24
C GLN A 65 9.81 -0.01 -0.36
N ARG A 66 10.26 0.21 0.87
CA ARG A 66 10.60 -0.87 1.81
C ARG A 66 9.39 -1.74 2.17
N ALA A 67 8.26 -1.13 2.48
CA ALA A 67 7.02 -1.86 2.75
C ALA A 67 6.55 -2.67 1.53
N THR A 68 6.62 -2.09 0.32
CA THR A 68 6.28 -2.79 -0.93
C THR A 68 7.20 -4.00 -1.16
N ALA A 69 8.50 -3.85 -0.93
CA ALA A 69 9.44 -4.96 -1.05
C ALA A 69 9.13 -6.09 -0.05
N ALA A 70 8.83 -5.74 1.20
CA ALA A 70 8.44 -6.70 2.23
C ALA A 70 7.13 -7.43 1.87
N LEU A 71 6.10 -6.71 1.39
CA LEU A 71 4.83 -7.30 0.96
C LEU A 71 5.04 -8.34 -0.15
N ARG A 72 5.86 -8.01 -1.15
CA ARG A 72 6.20 -8.93 -2.24
C ARG A 72 6.97 -10.15 -1.74
N SER A 73 7.88 -9.99 -0.79
CA SER A 73 8.66 -11.11 -0.25
C SER A 73 7.83 -12.17 0.48
N VAL A 74 6.64 -11.80 0.97
CA VAL A 74 5.70 -12.73 1.63
C VAL A 74 4.56 -13.19 0.71
N GLY A 75 4.63 -12.90 -0.59
CA GLY A 75 3.71 -13.44 -1.61
C GLY A 75 2.47 -12.57 -1.92
N VAL A 76 2.41 -11.31 -1.45
CA VAL A 76 1.30 -10.40 -1.78
C VAL A 76 1.41 -9.90 -3.22
N ASP A 77 0.34 -10.02 -4.02
CA ASP A 77 0.24 -9.42 -5.36
C ASP A 77 0.19 -7.89 -5.23
N THR A 78 1.34 -7.23 -5.39
CA THR A 78 1.50 -5.81 -5.06
C THR A 78 1.78 -4.97 -6.30
N ARG A 79 0.82 -4.09 -6.65
CA ARG A 79 1.01 -2.98 -7.60
C ARG A 79 1.57 -1.77 -6.85
N TYR A 80 2.73 -1.28 -7.29
CA TYR A 80 3.37 -0.08 -6.74
C TYR A 80 3.44 1.02 -7.80
N ARG A 81 3.03 2.24 -7.44
CA ARG A 81 3.06 3.40 -8.33
C ARG A 81 3.59 4.63 -7.61
N VAL A 82 4.45 5.37 -8.30
CA VAL A 82 4.89 6.70 -7.88
C VAL A 82 4.44 7.68 -8.95
N TYR A 83 3.87 8.81 -8.53
CA TYR A 83 3.35 9.82 -9.43
C TYR A 83 3.97 11.18 -9.14
N PRO A 84 4.09 12.08 -10.12
CA PRO A 84 4.56 13.45 -9.89
C PRO A 84 3.49 14.30 -9.20
N SER A 85 3.28 14.09 -7.89
CA SER A 85 2.31 14.86 -7.09
C SER A 85 2.78 15.07 -5.65
N THR A 86 2.00 15.90 -4.95
CA THR A 86 2.08 16.16 -3.51
C THR A 86 1.08 15.32 -2.71
N HIS A 87 0.99 15.59 -1.40
CA HIS A 87 0.14 14.90 -0.44
C HIS A 87 -1.24 15.57 -0.44
N ASP A 88 -2.02 15.36 -1.51
CA ASP A 88 -3.25 16.10 -1.73
C ASP A 88 -4.43 15.23 -2.19
N TRP A 89 -5.62 15.68 -1.82
CA TRP A 89 -6.88 14.97 -2.05
C TRP A 89 -7.30 14.92 -3.52
N ILE A 90 -6.85 15.85 -4.36
CA ILE A 90 -7.15 15.85 -5.80
C ILE A 90 -6.39 14.70 -6.46
N ALA A 91 -5.10 14.57 -6.17
CA ALA A 91 -4.27 13.47 -6.63
C ALA A 91 -4.87 12.12 -6.21
N TRP A 92 -5.28 11.99 -4.93
CA TRP A 92 -5.87 10.75 -4.44
C TRP A 92 -7.17 10.40 -5.16
N ARG A 93 -8.10 11.35 -5.26
CA ARG A 93 -9.38 11.18 -5.97
C ARG A 93 -9.16 10.72 -7.41
N ASN A 94 -8.24 11.35 -8.13
CA ASN A 94 -8.00 11.07 -9.55
C ASN A 94 -7.40 9.67 -9.79
N ARG A 95 -6.70 9.10 -8.79
CA ARG A 95 -6.07 7.76 -8.86
C ARG A 95 -6.95 6.65 -8.36
N LEU A 96 -7.98 6.96 -7.57
CA LEU A 96 -8.88 5.96 -7.02
C LEU A 96 -9.41 4.99 -8.09
N GLN A 97 -9.76 5.51 -9.28
CA GLN A 97 -10.20 4.69 -10.40
C GLN A 97 -9.16 3.63 -10.85
N GLU A 98 -7.86 3.93 -10.82
CA GLU A 98 -6.81 2.95 -11.19
C GLU A 98 -6.72 1.85 -10.13
N ILE A 99 -6.84 2.21 -8.86
CA ILE A 99 -6.86 1.28 -7.72
C ILE A 99 -8.06 0.33 -7.84
N LEU A 100 -9.27 0.87 -8.08
CA LEU A 100 -10.48 0.07 -8.23
C LEU A 100 -10.39 -0.86 -9.45
N ARG A 101 -9.86 -0.37 -10.59
CA ARG A 101 -9.66 -1.20 -11.79
C ARG A 101 -8.63 -2.30 -11.59
N PHE A 102 -7.57 -2.07 -10.82
CA PHE A 102 -6.62 -3.13 -10.49
C PHE A 102 -7.30 -4.29 -9.75
N PHE A 103 -8.21 -3.99 -8.83
CA PHE A 103 -8.90 -5.01 -8.04
C PHE A 103 -10.04 -5.69 -8.77
N TRP A 104 -10.86 -4.94 -9.51
CA TRP A 104 -12.14 -5.41 -10.06
C TRP A 104 -12.36 -5.11 -11.54
N GLY A 105 -11.38 -4.55 -12.24
CA GLY A 105 -11.46 -4.40 -13.69
C GLY A 105 -11.48 -5.77 -14.36
N ALA A 106 -12.33 -5.92 -15.38
CA ALA A 106 -12.28 -7.09 -16.26
C ALA A 106 -10.91 -7.18 -16.94
N ALA A 107 -10.43 -8.41 -17.14
CA ALA A 107 -9.22 -8.70 -17.91
C ALA A 107 -9.39 -8.33 -19.39
#